data_AF-A0A496SPI5-F1
#
_entry.id   AF-A0A496SPI5-F1
#
_cell.length_a   1.000
_cell.length_b   1.000
_cell.length_c   1.000
_cell.angle_alpha   90.00
_cell.angle_beta   90.00
_cell.angle_gamma   90.00
#
_symmetry.space_group_name_H-M   'P 1'
#
loop_
_entity.id
_entity.type
_entity.pdbx_description
1 polymer ?
#
loop_
_entity_poly.entity_id
_entity_poly.type
_entity_poly.pdbx_seq_one_letter_code
_entity_poly.pdbx_strand_id
1 'polypeptide(L)'
;MSALLVIGAHLDECEYGAGGISRKFAKLGWEVVFLNTVGRGYDVTIFGGDRKKERAFLRQAEEAAGVLGARKVILRYPDKRFPENDLQAVSDIAKVVKEVNPEVVLIQWVKDHHHDHVRTARASLEALTHVNLFAGGEPIKLNLKEVYAYEAGIAQTTDFEPDFYVDIAEEIEEVFSSFRKFKALGEEPLVEQKKVQARYRGMQSGFKYAEAFKFIGPRAPLRSILPELLGEALRPAGSMLYPWGGKDYL
;
A
#
# COMPACT_ATOMS: atom_id res chain seq x y z
N MET A 1 16.45 7.21 -10.66
CA MET A 1 15.82 7.76 -9.45
C MET A 1 15.19 6.58 -8.73
N SER A 2 15.34 6.48 -7.41
CA SER A 2 14.77 5.39 -6.63
C SER A 2 13.26 5.60 -6.46
N ALA A 3 12.48 4.53 -6.55
CA ALA A 3 11.03 4.61 -6.52
C ALA A 3 10.39 3.53 -5.64
N LEU A 4 9.36 3.95 -4.91
CA LEU A 4 8.44 3.12 -4.11
C LEU A 4 7.08 3.09 -4.82
N LEU A 5 6.58 1.90 -5.09
CA LEU A 5 5.23 1.69 -5.62
C LEU A 5 4.35 1.03 -4.55
N VAL A 6 3.21 1.63 -4.22
CA VAL A 6 2.20 1.06 -3.33
C VAL A 6 0.99 0.70 -4.17
N ILE A 7 0.51 -0.54 -4.07
CA ILE A 7 -0.61 -1.06 -4.85
C ILE A 7 -1.74 -1.43 -3.90
N GLY A 8 -2.88 -0.77 -4.08
CA GLY A 8 -4.12 -1.06 -3.34
C GLY A 8 -5.33 -1.09 -4.26
N ALA A 9 -6.46 -1.63 -3.76
CA ALA A 9 -7.69 -1.69 -4.53
C ALA A 9 -8.34 -0.30 -4.67
N HIS A 10 -8.92 0.23 -3.59
CA HIS A 10 -9.69 1.47 -3.58
C HIS A 10 -8.84 2.69 -3.27
N LEU A 11 -9.36 3.88 -3.57
CA LEU A 11 -8.63 5.15 -3.64
C LEU A 11 -7.93 5.59 -2.35
N ASP A 12 -8.25 5.00 -1.21
CA ASP A 12 -7.75 5.29 0.13
C ASP A 12 -6.81 4.20 0.68
N GLU A 13 -6.72 3.04 0.04
CA GLU A 13 -6.03 1.86 0.58
C GLU A 13 -4.51 2.01 0.66
N CYS A 14 -3.90 2.78 -0.24
CA CYS A 14 -2.45 3.04 -0.22
C CYS A 14 -2.08 3.95 0.96
N GLU A 15 -2.85 5.02 1.15
CA GLU A 15 -2.78 5.94 2.27
C GLU A 15 -3.02 5.21 3.59
N TYR A 16 -4.02 4.34 3.62
CA TYR A 16 -4.41 3.62 4.83
C TYR A 16 -3.35 2.62 5.26
N GLY A 17 -2.92 1.73 4.37
CA GLY A 17 -2.00 0.66 4.73
C GLY A 17 -0.54 1.09 4.86
N ALA A 18 -0.10 2.05 4.03
CA ALA A 18 1.30 2.38 3.87
C ALA A 18 1.58 3.89 3.77
N GLY A 19 0.66 4.74 4.24
CA GLY A 19 0.83 6.19 4.13
C GLY A 19 2.03 6.74 4.90
N GLY A 20 2.31 6.18 6.07
CA GLY A 20 3.43 6.63 6.91
C GLY A 20 4.79 6.27 6.32
N ILE A 21 5.00 5.01 5.93
CA ILE A 21 6.23 4.60 5.24
C ILE A 21 6.42 5.36 3.92
N SER A 22 5.33 5.59 3.18
CA SER A 22 5.36 6.35 1.93
C SER A 22 5.85 7.79 2.15
N ARG A 23 5.35 8.45 3.21
CA ARG A 23 5.80 9.79 3.56
C ARG A 23 7.28 9.81 3.95
N LYS A 24 7.78 8.78 4.66
CA LYS A 24 9.22 8.64 4.96
C LYS A 24 10.05 8.52 3.69
N PHE A 25 9.66 7.68 2.75
CA PHE A 25 10.34 7.53 1.46
C PHE A 25 10.37 8.85 0.68
N ALA A 26 9.24 9.57 0.63
CA ALA A 26 9.19 10.89 0.00
C ALA A 26 10.14 11.90 0.68
N LYS A 27 10.25 11.91 2.02
CA LYS A 27 11.21 12.75 2.76
C LYS A 27 12.67 12.39 2.44
N LEU A 28 12.95 11.14 2.07
CA LEU A 28 14.26 10.65 1.62
C LEU A 28 14.54 10.94 0.12
N GLY A 29 13.62 11.62 -0.58
CA GLY A 29 13.79 11.99 -2.00
C GLY A 29 13.47 10.87 -2.99
N TRP A 30 12.81 9.80 -2.55
CA TRP A 30 12.32 8.75 -3.43
C TRP A 30 11.08 9.22 -4.19
N GLU A 31 10.91 8.76 -5.43
CA GLU A 31 9.61 8.86 -6.10
C GLU A 31 8.64 7.89 -5.42
N VAL A 32 7.48 8.39 -5.02
CA VAL A 32 6.43 7.55 -4.43
C VAL A 32 5.20 7.55 -5.34
N VAL A 33 4.75 6.35 -5.69
CA VAL A 33 3.62 6.15 -6.59
C VAL A 33 2.58 5.27 -5.92
N PHE A 34 1.34 5.75 -5.87
CA PHE A 34 0.19 4.96 -5.44
C PHE A 34 -0.56 4.47 -6.66
N LEU A 35 -0.67 3.16 -6.83
CA LEU A 35 -1.48 2.51 -7.83
C LEU A 35 -2.76 2.00 -7.18
N ASN A 36 -3.89 2.57 -7.59
CA ASN A 36 -5.21 2.05 -7.25
C ASN A 36 -5.82 1.32 -8.44
N THR A 37 -6.27 0.10 -8.25
CA THR A 37 -6.87 -0.69 -9.33
C THR A 37 -8.33 -0.32 -9.58
N VAL A 38 -9.06 0.05 -8.52
CA VAL A 38 -10.47 0.42 -8.57
C VAL A 38 -10.58 1.95 -8.63
N GLY A 39 -11.26 2.45 -9.66
CA GLY A 39 -11.28 3.89 -9.98
C GLY A 39 -12.59 4.40 -10.57
N ARG A 40 -13.64 3.59 -10.60
CA ARG A 40 -14.97 3.96 -11.12
C ARG A 40 -16.07 3.16 -10.44
N GLY A 41 -17.31 3.56 -10.66
CA GLY A 41 -18.50 2.87 -10.12
C GLY A 41 -18.84 3.28 -8.69
N TYR A 42 -18.10 4.22 -8.11
CA TYR A 42 -18.37 4.77 -6.78
C TYR A 42 -19.66 5.58 -6.75
N ASP A 43 -20.08 6.13 -7.91
CA ASP A 43 -21.39 6.75 -8.05
C ASP A 43 -22.49 5.75 -7.66
N VAL A 44 -22.44 4.53 -8.16
CA VAL A 44 -23.44 3.48 -7.87
C VAL A 44 -23.30 2.92 -6.45
N THR A 45 -22.08 2.64 -6.02
CA THR A 45 -21.84 1.81 -4.83
C THR A 45 -21.72 2.59 -3.52
N ILE A 46 -21.37 3.87 -3.58
CA ILE A 46 -21.16 4.76 -2.42
C ILE A 46 -22.07 5.99 -2.50
N PHE A 47 -22.20 6.61 -3.68
CA PHE A 47 -22.82 7.94 -3.82
C PHE A 47 -24.24 7.95 -4.40
N GLY A 48 -24.92 6.80 -4.47
CA GLY A 48 -26.34 6.73 -4.86
C GLY A 48 -26.68 7.30 -6.24
N GLY A 49 -25.79 7.14 -7.22
CA GLY A 49 -25.88 7.66 -8.59
C GLY A 49 -25.24 9.04 -8.81
N ASP A 50 -24.65 9.66 -7.77
CA ASP A 50 -24.05 10.98 -7.89
C ASP A 50 -22.65 10.95 -8.53
N ARG A 51 -22.62 11.07 -9.86
CA ARG A 51 -21.39 11.19 -10.65
C ARG A 51 -20.55 12.43 -10.34
N LYS A 52 -21.13 13.51 -9.78
CA LYS A 52 -20.35 14.69 -9.38
C LYS A 52 -19.53 14.37 -8.13
N LYS A 53 -20.13 13.64 -7.17
CA LYS A 53 -19.40 13.14 -5.99
C LYS A 53 -18.30 12.15 -6.37
N GLU A 54 -18.55 11.22 -7.30
CA GLU A 54 -17.48 10.33 -7.79
C GLU A 54 -16.31 11.12 -8.40
N ARG A 55 -16.57 12.10 -9.27
CA ARG A 55 -15.51 12.95 -9.82
C ARG A 55 -14.78 13.75 -8.75
N ALA A 56 -15.47 14.20 -7.70
CA ALA A 56 -14.83 14.87 -6.58
C ALA A 56 -13.96 13.91 -5.78
N PHE A 57 -14.43 12.68 -5.54
CA PHE A 57 -13.70 11.65 -4.83
C PHE A 57 -12.39 11.28 -5.54
N LEU A 58 -12.40 11.16 -6.87
CA LEU A 58 -11.18 10.96 -7.67
C LEU A 58 -10.16 12.09 -7.51
N ARG A 59 -10.60 13.36 -7.57
CA ARG A 59 -9.71 14.50 -7.32
C ARG A 59 -9.16 14.53 -5.90
N GLN A 60 -10.01 14.20 -4.92
CA GLN A 60 -9.62 14.11 -3.52
C GLN A 60 -8.57 13.03 -3.28
N ALA A 61 -8.63 11.91 -4.01
CA ALA A 61 -7.62 10.85 -3.95
C ALA A 61 -6.24 11.35 -4.42
N GLU A 62 -6.20 12.12 -5.52
CA GLU A 62 -4.96 12.74 -5.99
C GLU A 62 -4.41 13.75 -4.97
N GLU A 63 -5.28 14.58 -4.37
CA GLU A 63 -4.91 15.50 -3.30
C GLU A 63 -4.39 14.76 -2.04
N ALA A 64 -5.02 13.65 -1.67
CA ALA A 64 -4.65 12.81 -0.53
C ALA A 64 -3.25 12.21 -0.70
N ALA A 65 -2.97 11.65 -1.88
CA ALA A 65 -1.64 11.15 -2.23
C ALA A 65 -0.60 12.27 -2.19
N GLY A 66 -0.94 13.46 -2.71
CA GLY A 66 -0.07 14.63 -2.71
C GLY A 66 0.35 15.09 -1.31
N VAL A 67 -0.51 14.98 -0.30
CA VAL A 67 -0.15 15.25 1.11
C VAL A 67 1.00 14.37 1.59
N LEU A 68 1.06 13.12 1.11
CA LEU A 68 2.09 12.15 1.48
C LEU A 68 3.34 12.21 0.59
N GLY A 69 3.37 13.12 -0.38
CA GLY A 69 4.45 13.23 -1.36
C GLY A 69 4.40 12.14 -2.44
N ALA A 70 3.24 11.54 -2.66
CA ALA A 70 3.03 10.53 -3.69
C ALA A 70 2.24 11.10 -4.87
N ARG A 71 2.50 10.58 -6.08
CA ARG A 71 1.58 10.72 -7.21
C ARG A 71 0.65 9.51 -7.27
N LYS A 72 -0.55 9.68 -7.82
CA LYS A 72 -1.56 8.62 -7.90
C LYS A 72 -1.82 8.18 -9.34
N VAL A 73 -1.83 6.88 -9.55
CA VAL A 73 -2.18 6.19 -10.81
C VAL A 73 -3.43 5.37 -10.53
N ILE A 74 -4.48 5.59 -11.30
CA ILE A 74 -5.79 4.97 -11.06
C ILE A 74 -6.20 4.18 -12.30
N LEU A 75 -6.25 2.86 -12.17
CA LEU A 75 -6.89 2.01 -13.18
C LEU A 75 -8.41 2.12 -13.05
N ARG A 76 -9.14 1.80 -14.12
CA ARG A 76 -10.58 2.06 -14.23
C ARG A 76 -11.42 0.80 -14.03
N TYR A 77 -11.01 -0.08 -13.12
CA TYR A 77 -11.85 -1.22 -12.74
C TYR A 77 -13.01 -0.73 -11.85
N PRO A 78 -14.22 -1.31 -12.01
CA PRO A 78 -15.41 -0.92 -11.26
C PRO A 78 -15.39 -1.41 -9.81
N ASP A 79 -15.83 -0.55 -8.90
CA ASP A 79 -16.03 -0.86 -7.48
C ASP A 79 -16.95 -2.07 -7.28
N LYS A 80 -16.59 -2.93 -6.32
CA LYS A 80 -17.26 -4.21 -6.01
C LYS A 80 -17.25 -5.22 -7.17
N ARG A 81 -16.46 -4.98 -8.21
CA ARG A 81 -16.46 -5.75 -9.46
C ARG A 81 -15.05 -5.88 -10.06
N PHE A 82 -13.99 -5.79 -9.25
CA PHE A 82 -12.66 -6.13 -9.73
C PHE A 82 -12.63 -7.61 -10.14
N PRO A 83 -12.13 -7.95 -11.33
CA PRO A 83 -12.31 -9.27 -11.91
C PRO A 83 -11.42 -10.32 -11.20
N GLU A 84 -11.86 -11.57 -11.25
CA GLU A 84 -11.12 -12.71 -10.70
C GLU A 84 -10.38 -13.44 -11.80
N ASN A 85 -9.10 -13.77 -11.57
CA ASN A 85 -8.23 -14.48 -12.53
C ASN A 85 -8.19 -13.83 -13.93
N ASP A 86 -8.09 -12.50 -13.95
CA ASP A 86 -8.10 -11.72 -15.19
C ASP A 86 -6.68 -11.29 -15.59
N LEU A 87 -6.18 -11.91 -16.67
CA LEU A 87 -4.87 -11.58 -17.24
C LEU A 87 -4.77 -10.12 -17.72
N GLN A 88 -5.88 -9.46 -18.03
CA GLN A 88 -5.87 -8.04 -18.38
C GLN A 88 -5.53 -7.19 -17.17
N ALA A 89 -6.09 -7.50 -16.00
CA ALA A 89 -5.78 -6.80 -14.75
C ALA A 89 -4.32 -7.01 -14.35
N VAL A 90 -3.82 -8.23 -14.48
CA VAL A 90 -2.39 -8.55 -14.30
C VAL A 90 -1.51 -7.76 -15.27
N SER A 91 -1.88 -7.70 -16.55
CA SER A 91 -1.16 -6.93 -17.57
C SER A 91 -1.14 -5.44 -17.28
N ASP A 92 -2.26 -4.86 -16.85
CA ASP A 92 -2.35 -3.43 -16.54
C ASP A 92 -1.52 -3.04 -15.32
N ILE A 93 -1.52 -3.87 -14.27
CA ILE A 93 -0.63 -3.69 -13.12
C ILE A 93 0.83 -3.82 -13.57
N ALA A 94 1.18 -4.84 -14.36
CA ALA A 94 2.53 -5.04 -14.86
C ALA A 94 3.04 -3.86 -15.71
N LYS A 95 2.17 -3.23 -16.53
CA LYS A 95 2.52 -2.02 -17.29
C LYS A 95 2.90 -0.87 -16.36
N VAL A 96 2.13 -0.64 -15.29
CA VAL A 96 2.46 0.40 -14.30
C VAL A 96 3.77 0.07 -13.58
N VAL A 97 3.98 -1.19 -13.16
CA VAL A 97 5.26 -1.61 -12.55
C VAL A 97 6.43 -1.37 -13.52
N LYS A 98 6.26 -1.68 -14.80
CA LYS A 98 7.28 -1.47 -15.84
C LYS A 98 7.56 0.01 -16.09
N GLU A 99 6.52 0.85 -16.10
CA GLU A 99 6.63 2.31 -16.28
C GLU A 99 7.36 2.96 -15.09
N VAL A 100 6.97 2.60 -13.87
CA VAL A 100 7.56 3.15 -12.62
C VAL A 100 8.96 2.59 -12.39
N ASN A 101 9.21 1.34 -12.78
CA ASN A 101 10.43 0.58 -12.51
C ASN A 101 10.92 0.71 -11.05
N PRO A 102 10.07 0.38 -10.05
CA PRO A 102 10.35 0.63 -8.64
C PRO A 102 11.42 -0.30 -8.09
N GLU A 103 12.08 0.14 -7.00
CA GLU A 103 12.97 -0.73 -6.21
C GLU A 103 12.20 -1.48 -5.12
N VAL A 104 11.15 -0.86 -4.56
CA VAL A 104 10.30 -1.45 -3.52
C VAL A 104 8.85 -1.39 -3.96
N VAL A 105 8.13 -2.50 -3.78
CA VAL A 105 6.68 -2.58 -4.01
C VAL A 105 5.97 -3.00 -2.72
N LEU A 106 4.93 -2.27 -2.35
CA LEU A 106 4.02 -2.62 -1.25
C LEU A 106 2.68 -3.02 -1.86
N ILE A 107 2.15 -4.19 -1.48
CA ILE A 107 0.85 -4.70 -1.96
C ILE A 107 -0.10 -4.93 -0.78
N GLN A 108 -1.41 -4.91 -1.01
CA GLN A 108 -2.37 -5.39 0.00
C GLN A 108 -2.12 -6.86 0.36
N TRP A 109 -2.42 -7.23 1.61
CA TRP A 109 -2.40 -8.63 2.04
C TRP A 109 -3.48 -9.46 1.35
N VAL A 110 -3.16 -10.72 1.04
CA VAL A 110 -4.02 -11.61 0.25
C VAL A 110 -5.21 -12.19 1.01
N LYS A 111 -5.23 -12.08 2.35
CA LYS A 111 -6.34 -12.57 3.19
C LYS A 111 -7.10 -11.41 3.78
N ASP A 112 -8.27 -11.14 3.22
CA ASP A 112 -9.11 -10.00 3.55
C ASP A 112 -10.58 -10.35 3.29
N HIS A 113 -11.51 -9.73 4.02
CA HIS A 113 -12.95 -9.89 3.83
C HIS A 113 -13.48 -9.18 2.57
N HIS A 114 -12.78 -8.15 2.08
CA HIS A 114 -13.16 -7.42 0.88
C HIS A 114 -12.59 -8.09 -0.37
N HIS A 115 -13.46 -8.61 -1.25
CA HIS A 115 -13.03 -9.39 -2.41
C HIS A 115 -12.16 -8.61 -3.39
N ASP A 116 -12.39 -7.30 -3.58
CA ASP A 116 -11.53 -6.47 -4.44
C ASP A 116 -10.10 -6.32 -3.88
N HIS A 117 -9.91 -6.35 -2.56
CA HIS A 117 -8.58 -6.33 -1.92
C HIS A 117 -7.85 -7.63 -2.25
N VAL A 118 -8.51 -8.77 -1.99
CA VAL A 118 -7.98 -10.11 -2.25
C VAL A 118 -7.59 -10.26 -3.72
N ARG A 119 -8.46 -9.85 -4.64
CA ARG A 119 -8.21 -9.97 -6.08
C ARG A 119 -7.12 -9.02 -6.56
N THR A 120 -7.08 -7.79 -6.07
CA THR A 120 -5.99 -6.84 -6.36
C THR A 120 -4.64 -7.36 -5.86
N ALA A 121 -4.59 -7.89 -4.64
CA ALA A 121 -3.38 -8.47 -4.06
C ALA A 121 -2.88 -9.66 -4.89
N ARG A 122 -3.77 -10.58 -5.29
CA ARG A 122 -3.43 -11.72 -6.15
C ARG A 122 -2.93 -11.29 -7.54
N ALA A 123 -3.65 -10.38 -8.20
CA ALA A 123 -3.23 -9.86 -9.50
C ALA A 123 -1.88 -9.14 -9.43
N SER A 124 -1.61 -8.44 -8.32
CA SER A 124 -0.31 -7.80 -8.07
C SER A 124 0.82 -8.82 -7.93
N LEU A 125 0.62 -9.89 -7.14
CA LEU A 125 1.60 -10.97 -7.01
C LEU A 125 1.92 -11.63 -8.36
N GLU A 126 0.88 -11.91 -9.15
CA GLU A 126 1.04 -12.49 -10.47
C GLU A 126 1.82 -11.55 -11.41
N ALA A 127 1.43 -10.27 -11.46
CA ALA A 127 2.09 -9.25 -12.27
C ALA A 127 3.59 -9.10 -11.92
N LEU A 128 3.92 -9.14 -10.63
CA LEU A 128 5.29 -8.99 -10.12
C LEU A 128 6.17 -10.22 -10.41
N THR A 129 5.57 -11.39 -10.67
CA THR A 129 6.33 -12.61 -10.97
C THR A 129 7.05 -12.52 -12.31
N HIS A 130 6.40 -11.95 -13.34
CA HIS A 130 6.97 -11.78 -14.67
C HIS A 130 6.55 -10.47 -15.34
N VAL A 131 6.96 -9.33 -14.76
CA VAL A 131 6.57 -7.98 -15.23
C VAL A 131 6.77 -7.79 -16.73
N ASN A 132 7.94 -8.13 -17.28
CA ASN A 132 8.22 -7.95 -18.71
C ASN A 132 7.30 -8.79 -19.61
N LEU A 133 6.90 -9.99 -19.17
CA LEU A 133 6.00 -10.86 -19.92
C LEU A 133 4.58 -10.27 -19.94
N PHE A 134 4.05 -9.93 -18.77
CA PHE A 134 2.67 -9.45 -18.63
C PHE A 134 2.47 -8.04 -19.16
N ALA A 135 3.47 -7.16 -19.03
CA ALA A 135 3.40 -5.81 -19.56
C ALA A 135 3.48 -5.75 -21.09
N GLY A 136 4.09 -6.77 -21.72
CA GLY A 136 4.37 -6.80 -23.15
C GLY A 136 5.36 -5.72 -23.60
N GLY A 137 5.55 -5.61 -24.92
CA GLY A 137 6.53 -4.69 -25.53
C GLY A 137 7.99 -5.04 -25.22
N GLU A 138 8.90 -4.14 -25.56
CA GLU A 138 10.35 -4.37 -25.37
C GLU A 138 10.71 -4.55 -23.90
N PRO A 139 11.43 -5.64 -23.53
CA PRO A 139 11.77 -5.90 -22.13
C PRO A 139 12.71 -4.83 -21.57
N ILE A 140 12.53 -4.48 -20.29
CA ILE A 140 13.43 -3.58 -19.58
C ILE A 140 14.23 -4.32 -18.51
N LYS A 141 15.34 -3.74 -18.07
CA LYS A 141 15.99 -4.14 -16.82
C LYS A 141 15.15 -3.63 -15.64
N LEU A 142 14.58 -4.55 -14.88
CA LEU A 142 13.81 -4.24 -13.67
C LEU A 142 14.75 -3.86 -12.52
N ASN A 143 14.37 -2.82 -11.78
CA ASN A 143 15.03 -2.40 -10.55
C ASN A 143 14.41 -2.99 -9.29
N LEU A 144 13.35 -3.80 -9.42
CA LEU A 144 12.62 -4.39 -8.29
C LEU A 144 13.54 -5.24 -7.41
N LYS A 145 13.71 -4.80 -6.15
CA LYS A 145 14.54 -5.47 -5.14
C LYS A 145 13.72 -6.12 -4.05
N GLU A 146 12.58 -5.53 -3.67
CA GLU A 146 11.80 -5.98 -2.50
C GLU A 146 10.30 -5.81 -2.74
N VAL A 147 9.52 -6.81 -2.34
CA VAL A 147 8.05 -6.75 -2.25
C VAL A 147 7.62 -7.08 -0.83
N TYR A 148 6.70 -6.26 -0.33
CA TYR A 148 6.08 -6.39 0.98
C TYR A 148 4.57 -6.36 0.85
N ALA A 149 3.89 -7.03 1.78
CA ALA A 149 2.46 -6.88 1.96
C ALA A 149 2.13 -6.04 3.20
N TYR A 150 1.07 -5.24 3.12
CA TYR A 150 0.52 -4.45 4.22
C TYR A 150 -0.92 -4.88 4.52
N GLU A 151 -1.38 -4.64 5.75
CA GLU A 151 -2.77 -4.85 6.15
C GLU A 151 -3.69 -3.70 5.74
N ALA A 152 -4.94 -4.01 5.40
CA ALA A 152 -6.01 -3.04 5.20
C ALA A 152 -6.68 -2.68 6.54
N GLY A 153 -7.93 -2.20 6.51
CA GLY A 153 -8.68 -1.79 7.70
C GLY A 153 -8.83 -2.88 8.77
N ILE A 154 -9.00 -2.44 10.03
CA ILE A 154 -9.09 -3.30 11.24
C ILE A 154 -10.15 -4.41 11.11
N ALA A 155 -11.24 -4.16 10.38
CA ALA A 155 -12.34 -5.10 10.20
C ALA A 155 -12.27 -5.91 8.89
N GLN A 156 -11.21 -5.73 8.10
CA GLN A 156 -11.09 -6.27 6.75
C GLN A 156 -10.03 -7.38 6.70
N THR A 157 -8.82 -7.09 7.17
CA THR A 157 -7.69 -8.01 7.06
C THR A 157 -7.79 -9.17 8.05
N THR A 158 -7.43 -10.37 7.59
CA THR A 158 -7.45 -11.61 8.39
C THR A 158 -6.11 -12.34 8.31
N ASP A 159 -5.79 -13.15 9.32
CA ASP A 159 -4.56 -13.96 9.39
C ASP A 159 -3.28 -13.17 9.06
N PHE A 160 -3.19 -11.91 9.49
CA PHE A 160 -2.03 -11.07 9.24
C PHE A 160 -1.05 -11.13 10.41
N GLU A 161 0.01 -11.90 10.22
CA GLU A 161 1.15 -11.95 11.11
C GLU A 161 2.33 -11.19 10.49
N PRO A 162 2.63 -9.97 10.97
CA PRO A 162 3.69 -9.15 10.40
C PRO A 162 5.06 -9.77 10.62
N ASP A 163 6.02 -9.39 9.77
CA ASP A 163 7.42 -9.76 9.90
C ASP A 163 8.24 -8.61 10.49
N PHE A 164 7.79 -7.36 10.30
CA PHE A 164 8.40 -6.17 10.89
C PHE A 164 7.41 -5.01 10.99
N TYR A 165 7.83 -3.99 11.70
CA TYR A 165 7.11 -2.74 11.92
C TYR A 165 7.98 -1.55 11.52
N VAL A 166 7.33 -0.50 11.02
CA VAL A 166 7.96 0.80 10.74
C VAL A 166 7.34 1.84 11.65
N ASP A 167 8.16 2.56 12.42
CA ASP A 167 7.73 3.72 13.20
C ASP A 167 7.22 4.80 12.25
N ILE A 168 6.02 5.31 12.49
CA ILE A 168 5.42 6.40 11.71
C ILE A 168 4.96 7.54 12.61
N ALA A 169 5.48 7.63 13.84
CA ALA A 169 5.06 8.63 14.81
C ALA A 169 5.25 10.08 14.32
N GLU A 170 6.26 10.32 13.50
CA GLU A 170 6.56 11.63 12.91
C GLU A 170 5.75 11.94 11.63
N GLU A 171 5.09 10.93 11.05
CA GLU A 171 4.31 11.05 9.81
C GLU A 171 2.80 10.92 10.03
N ILE A 172 2.38 10.56 11.25
CA ILE A 172 1.00 10.19 11.53
C ILE A 172 0.01 11.34 11.27
N GLU A 173 0.41 12.59 11.51
CA GLU A 173 -0.46 13.75 11.25
C GLU A 173 -0.60 14.04 9.75
N GLU A 174 0.44 13.80 8.94
CA GLU A 174 0.33 13.84 7.48
C GLU A 174 -0.60 12.74 6.96
N VAL A 175 -0.54 11.54 7.55
CA VAL A 175 -1.48 10.44 7.24
C VAL A 175 -2.92 10.84 7.56
N PHE A 176 -3.19 11.42 8.73
CA PHE A 176 -4.53 11.92 9.05
C PHE A 176 -4.97 13.06 8.13
N SER A 177 -4.06 13.98 7.80
CA SER A 177 -4.32 15.08 6.86
C SER A 177 -4.61 14.60 5.45
N SER A 178 -4.00 13.49 5.03
CA SER A 178 -4.30 12.81 3.78
C SER A 178 -5.74 12.29 3.77
N PHE A 179 -6.18 11.58 4.82
CA PHE A 179 -7.56 11.10 4.86
C PHE A 179 -8.61 12.22 4.88
N ARG A 180 -8.32 13.33 5.56
CA ARG A 180 -9.20 14.52 5.60
C ARG A 180 -9.44 15.13 4.20
N LYS A 181 -8.70 14.72 3.16
CA LYS A 181 -9.00 15.10 1.77
C LYS A 181 -10.22 14.39 1.22
N PHE A 182 -10.55 13.18 1.68
CA PHE A 182 -11.71 12.40 1.23
C PHE A 182 -13.04 12.92 1.78
N LYS A 183 -13.31 14.22 1.63
CA LYS A 183 -14.52 14.90 2.11
C LYS A 183 -15.82 14.27 1.58
N ALA A 184 -15.76 13.55 0.46
CA ALA A 184 -16.91 12.80 -0.06
C ALA A 184 -17.37 11.65 0.86
N LEU A 185 -16.48 11.15 1.72
CA LEU A 185 -16.75 10.08 2.69
C LEU A 185 -17.24 10.60 4.05
N GLY A 186 -17.22 11.91 4.29
CA GLY A 186 -17.67 12.53 5.53
C GLY A 186 -16.59 13.35 6.24
N GLU A 187 -16.85 13.68 7.50
CA GLU A 187 -15.91 14.37 8.38
C GLU A 187 -14.90 13.38 8.97
N GLU A 188 -13.61 13.73 8.92
CA GLU A 188 -12.49 12.91 9.39
C GLU A 188 -12.58 11.41 9.04
N PRO A 189 -12.77 11.06 7.75
CA PRO A 189 -12.90 9.67 7.37
C PRO A 189 -11.63 8.91 7.74
N LEU A 190 -11.77 7.68 8.24
CA LEU A 190 -10.68 6.72 8.50
C LEU A 190 -9.67 7.11 9.59
N VAL A 191 -9.62 8.36 10.07
CA VAL A 191 -8.63 8.87 11.03
C VAL A 191 -8.63 8.03 12.32
N GLU A 192 -9.79 7.88 12.95
CA GLU A 192 -9.89 7.12 14.20
C GLU A 192 -9.57 5.63 14.01
N GLN A 193 -9.97 5.03 12.89
CA GLN A 193 -9.61 3.64 12.58
C GLN A 193 -8.10 3.48 12.41
N LYS A 194 -7.46 4.32 11.58
CA LYS A 194 -6.00 4.25 11.39
C LYS A 194 -5.26 4.52 12.70
N LYS A 195 -5.73 5.46 13.51
CA LYS A 195 -5.14 5.78 14.81
C LYS A 195 -5.16 4.56 15.74
N VAL A 196 -6.28 3.86 15.84
CA VAL A 196 -6.37 2.63 16.65
C VAL A 196 -5.41 1.56 16.11
N GLN A 197 -5.41 1.30 14.80
CA GLN A 197 -4.55 0.29 14.20
C GLN A 197 -3.06 0.62 14.42
N ALA A 198 -2.65 1.84 14.09
CA ALA A 198 -1.26 2.26 14.21
C ALA A 198 -0.79 2.31 15.68
N ARG A 199 -1.68 2.65 16.64
CA ARG A 199 -1.37 2.52 18.07
C ARG A 199 -1.19 1.07 18.49
N TYR A 200 -2.08 0.18 18.04
CA TYR A 200 -1.99 -1.25 18.35
C TYR A 200 -0.67 -1.83 17.86
N ARG A 201 -0.32 -1.59 16.58
CA ARG A 201 0.98 -2.02 16.01
C ARG A 201 2.17 -1.34 16.69
N GLY A 202 2.05 -0.06 17.03
CA GLY A 202 3.06 0.65 17.83
C GLY A 202 3.31 0.01 19.18
N MET A 203 2.26 -0.41 19.90
CA MET A 203 2.42 -1.14 21.17
C MET A 203 3.08 -2.50 20.99
N GLN A 204 2.82 -3.22 19.89
CA GLN A 204 3.50 -4.49 19.59
C GLN A 204 5.00 -4.31 19.32
N SER A 205 5.39 -3.19 18.70
CA SER A 205 6.77 -2.91 18.32
C SER A 205 7.54 -2.04 19.32
N GLY A 206 6.86 -1.46 20.32
CA GLY A 206 7.41 -0.47 21.24
C GLY A 206 7.57 0.94 20.62
N PHE A 207 6.86 1.25 19.53
CA PHE A 207 6.76 2.60 18.95
C PHE A 207 5.49 3.32 19.40
N LYS A 208 5.41 4.64 19.17
CA LYS A 208 4.16 5.38 19.42
C LYS A 208 3.11 5.04 18.37
N TYR A 209 3.46 5.04 17.08
CA TYR A 209 2.59 4.62 16.00
C TYR A 209 3.42 3.80 15.03
N ALA A 210 2.89 2.68 14.55
CA ALA A 210 3.61 1.86 13.58
C ALA A 210 2.70 1.34 12.47
N GLU A 211 3.30 1.14 11.29
CA GLU A 211 2.73 0.33 10.22
C GLU A 211 3.40 -1.04 10.23
N ALA A 212 2.62 -2.08 9.93
CA ALA A 212 3.04 -3.46 10.02
C ALA A 212 3.12 -4.07 8.62
N PHE A 213 4.20 -4.78 8.34
CA PHE A 213 4.50 -5.29 7.01
C PHE A 213 4.90 -6.76 7.06
N LYS A 214 4.62 -7.45 5.96
CA LYS A 214 4.99 -8.84 5.73
C LYS A 214 5.92 -8.93 4.53
N PHE A 215 6.99 -9.69 4.64
CA PHE A 215 7.90 -9.90 3.52
C PHE A 215 7.32 -10.89 2.51
N ILE A 216 7.40 -10.55 1.22
CA ILE A 216 6.91 -11.40 0.12
C ILE A 216 8.07 -11.88 -0.76
N GLY A 217 9.04 -11.02 -1.06
CA GLY A 217 10.20 -11.35 -1.92
C GLY A 217 10.31 -10.43 -3.14
N PRO A 218 11.17 -10.69 -4.14
CA PRO A 218 12.36 -11.52 -4.04
C PRO A 218 13.46 -10.83 -3.21
N ARG A 219 14.46 -11.62 -2.78
CA ARG A 219 15.72 -11.19 -2.16
C ARG A 219 16.82 -11.46 -3.18
N ALA A 220 17.33 -10.44 -3.87
CA ALA A 220 18.56 -10.56 -4.65
C ALA A 220 19.26 -9.18 -4.75
N PRO A 221 20.35 -8.90 -4.01
CA PRO A 221 21.18 -9.78 -3.16
C PRO A 221 20.89 -9.69 -1.64
N LEU A 222 21.66 -10.45 -0.84
CA LEU A 222 21.55 -10.84 0.58
C LEU A 222 21.24 -9.80 1.68
N ARG A 223 21.02 -8.51 1.38
CA ARG A 223 20.76 -7.47 2.39
C ARG A 223 19.54 -6.64 1.98
N SER A 224 18.56 -6.55 2.89
CA SER A 224 17.42 -5.66 2.68
C SER A 224 17.89 -4.21 2.65
N ILE A 225 17.26 -3.37 1.83
CA ILE A 225 17.58 -1.93 1.79
C ILE A 225 16.84 -1.16 2.89
N LEU A 226 15.73 -1.68 3.41
CA LEU A 226 14.96 -0.99 4.46
C LEU A 226 15.75 -0.71 5.74
N PRO A 227 16.58 -1.63 6.28
CA PRO A 227 17.38 -1.35 7.47
C PRO A 227 18.42 -0.25 7.22
N GLU A 228 19.01 -0.20 6.03
CA GLU A 228 19.96 0.87 5.65
C GLU A 228 19.26 2.23 5.50
N LEU A 229 18.02 2.23 4.99
CA LEU A 229 17.24 3.44 4.75
C LEU A 229 16.55 3.98 6.01
N LEU A 230 16.01 3.11 6.86
CA LEU A 230 15.13 3.46 7.96
C LEU A 230 15.81 3.34 9.33
N GLY A 231 16.93 2.62 9.44
CA GLY A 231 17.69 2.49 10.68
C GLY A 231 16.81 2.08 11.87
N GLU A 232 16.82 2.89 12.93
CA GLU A 232 16.07 2.63 14.16
C GLU A 232 14.54 2.73 14.01
N ALA A 233 14.05 3.30 12.90
CA ALA A 233 12.61 3.34 12.61
C ALA A 233 12.05 1.99 12.15
N LEU A 234 12.87 0.94 12.02
CA LEU A 234 12.42 -0.40 11.68
C LEU A 234 12.68 -1.37 12.84
N ARG A 235 11.69 -2.22 13.17
CA ARG A 235 11.83 -3.27 14.18
C ARG A 235 11.25 -4.60 13.70
N PRO A 236 11.94 -5.73 13.91
CA PRO A 236 11.40 -7.05 13.60
C PRO A 236 10.15 -7.34 14.44
N ALA A 237 9.25 -8.15 13.91
CA ALA A 237 8.13 -8.67 14.67
C ALA A 237 8.58 -9.78 15.63
N GLY A 238 7.93 -9.84 16.78
CA GLY A 238 8.26 -10.77 17.86
C GLY A 238 8.53 -10.06 19.17
N SER A 239 8.96 -10.81 20.19
CA SER A 239 9.36 -10.26 21.47
C SER A 239 10.87 -10.10 21.53
N MET A 240 11.33 -8.93 21.97
CA MET A 240 12.74 -8.73 22.34
C MET A 240 13.06 -9.30 23.74
N LEU A 241 12.04 -9.70 24.50
CA LEU A 241 12.16 -10.22 25.88
C LEU A 241 12.03 -11.74 25.95
N TYR A 242 11.26 -12.35 25.06
CA TYR A 242 10.96 -13.78 25.09
C TYR A 242 11.41 -14.46 23.79
N PRO A 243 12.00 -15.66 23.85
CA PRO A 243 12.67 -16.29 22.72
C PRO A 243 11.74 -16.85 21.64
N TRP A 244 10.42 -16.91 21.89
CA TRP A 244 9.45 -17.45 20.93
C TRP A 244 8.90 -16.35 20.02
N GLY A 245 8.90 -16.62 18.71
CA GLY A 245 8.27 -15.75 17.71
C GLY A 245 9.11 -14.53 17.31
N GLY A 246 10.39 -14.47 17.68
CA GLY A 246 11.33 -13.50 17.10
C GLY A 246 11.57 -13.83 15.63
N LYS A 247 11.21 -12.91 14.74
CA LYS A 247 11.53 -13.02 13.31
C LYS A 247 12.79 -12.21 13.04
N ASP A 248 13.90 -12.86 12.72
CA ASP A 248 15.11 -12.18 12.25
C ASP A 248 14.85 -11.59 10.85
N TYR A 249 14.24 -10.40 10.82
CA TYR A 249 13.98 -9.63 9.61
C TYR A 249 14.96 -8.46 9.43
N LEU A 250 16.20 -8.60 9.89
CA LEU A 250 17.25 -7.59 9.75
C LEU A 250 18.54 -8.21 9.20
#